data_AF-A0A4V5NG14-F1
#
_entry.id   AF-A0A4V5NG14-F1
#
_cell.length_a   1.000
_cell.length_b   1.000
_cell.length_c   1.000
_cell.angle_alpha   90.00
_cell.angle_beta   90.00
_cell.angle_gamma   90.00
#
_symmetry.space_group_name_H-M   'P 1'
#
loop_
_entity.id
_entity.type
_entity.pdbx_description
1 polymer ?
#
loop_
_entity_poly.entity_id
_entity_poly.type
_entity_poly.pdbx_seq_one_letter_code
_entity_poly.pdbx_strand_id
1 'polypeptide(L)'
;TFISPLSNYNEKFYAGGIMFQCLYDRKSRYVLAAGGRYDRLIDEHRPKVNGRFTGCRAVGFKLGWDSLVSSMVKYQKDATKTAYLKKSVDEEWSLGPWNARRCDVLVAAFDPSVLRSIGVRIVADLWAHNISAELASDAKSMDELIAHYREDKHSWVVLIKHDTSSTVRPDLKVRSTILGTDTDVRSSELISYLRVELRDRDHREGIRSRRPLLQRQQSQPDPSHGERKSNVDVLLSQYRSKKSNKWNVVEAAQQRWSERIDAWKDAPILAVETRDEVLDLVRDTRLSDPDSWRRVVQSVPLAERQYLGQVHELLRKYATRWREEDAMREACVYNFRTGYCIFYDLGL
;
A
#
# COMPACT_ATOMS: atom_id res chain seq x y z
N THR A 1 -11.33 20.85 26.03
CA THR A 1 -12.34 21.28 25.06
C THR A 1 -12.67 22.74 25.30
N PHE A 2 -12.62 23.59 24.27
CA PHE A 2 -13.01 24.99 24.39
C PHE A 2 -14.49 25.15 24.03
N ILE A 3 -15.31 25.60 24.98
CA ILE A 3 -16.74 25.87 24.78
C ILE A 3 -16.94 27.37 24.94
N SER A 4 -17.56 28.00 23.94
CA SER A 4 -17.84 29.44 23.94
C SER A 4 -19.33 29.65 23.68
N PRO A 5 -20.17 29.80 24.72
CA PRO A 5 -21.63 29.87 24.56
C PRO A 5 -22.12 31.05 23.69
N LEU A 6 -21.34 32.13 23.62
CA LEU A 6 -21.63 33.32 22.80
C LEU A 6 -21.05 33.25 21.38
N SER A 7 -20.41 32.13 21.02
CA SER A 7 -19.86 31.92 19.67
C SER A 7 -20.98 31.59 18.70
N ASN A 8 -21.23 32.48 17.74
CA ASN A 8 -22.26 32.29 16.71
C ASN A 8 -21.67 32.42 15.29
N TYR A 9 -22.05 31.50 14.40
CA TYR A 9 -21.67 31.51 12.98
C TYR A 9 -22.85 30.95 12.17
N ASN A 10 -23.50 31.81 11.38
CA ASN A 10 -24.66 31.47 10.56
C ASN A 10 -25.76 30.68 11.32
N GLU A 11 -26.15 31.17 12.50
CA GLU A 11 -27.13 30.55 13.42
C GLU A 11 -28.32 29.86 12.76
N LYS A 12 -28.91 30.52 11.75
CA LYS A 12 -30.08 30.08 10.99
C LYS A 12 -29.98 28.64 10.48
N PHE A 13 -28.77 28.18 10.14
CA PHE A 13 -28.53 26.83 9.65
C PHE A 13 -28.35 25.79 10.76
N TYR A 14 -27.97 26.20 11.97
CA TYR A 14 -27.61 25.29 13.08
C TYR A 14 -28.56 25.38 14.28
N ALA A 15 -29.67 26.11 14.16
CA ALA A 15 -30.66 26.30 15.21
C ALA A 15 -31.23 24.95 15.71
N GLY A 16 -31.19 24.72 17.02
CA GLY A 16 -31.55 23.44 17.65
C GLY A 16 -30.48 22.35 17.58
N GLY A 17 -29.30 22.64 17.03
CA GLY A 17 -28.15 21.74 16.92
C GLY A 17 -26.91 22.24 17.66
N ILE A 18 -25.80 21.52 17.48
CA ILE A 18 -24.46 21.95 17.91
C ILE A 18 -23.78 22.62 16.71
N MET A 19 -23.13 23.76 16.96
CA MET A 19 -22.22 24.44 16.02
C MET A 19 -20.79 24.44 16.57
N PHE A 20 -19.81 24.30 15.69
CA PHE A 20 -18.39 24.38 16.01
C PHE A 20 -17.65 25.22 14.97
N GLN A 21 -16.55 25.86 15.42
CA GLN A 21 -15.66 26.61 14.55
C GLN A 21 -14.19 26.32 14.86
N CYS A 22 -13.38 26.20 13.81
CA CYS A 22 -11.92 26.19 13.87
C CYS A 22 -11.44 27.60 13.57
N LEU A 23 -10.79 28.23 14.54
CA LEU A 23 -10.25 29.58 14.44
C LEU A 23 -8.72 29.52 14.36
N TYR A 24 -8.14 30.33 13.49
CA TYR A 24 -6.73 30.68 13.60
C TYR A 24 -6.59 31.91 14.50
N ASP A 25 -6.01 31.74 15.68
CA ASP A 25 -5.93 32.79 16.70
C ASP A 25 -4.48 33.22 16.92
N ARG A 26 -4.03 34.21 16.15
CA ARG A 26 -2.71 34.87 16.28
C ARG A 26 -2.86 36.39 16.04
N LYS A 27 -2.12 36.97 15.08
CA LYS A 27 -2.17 38.42 14.78
C LYS A 27 -3.47 38.88 14.09
N SER A 28 -4.21 37.97 13.49
CA SER A 28 -5.53 38.21 12.90
C SER A 28 -6.36 36.96 13.11
N ARG A 29 -7.59 37.13 13.60
CA ARG A 29 -8.51 36.04 13.94
C ARG A 29 -9.45 35.78 12.77
N TYR A 30 -9.35 34.60 12.17
CA TYR A 30 -10.22 34.19 11.07
C TYR A 30 -10.70 32.74 11.22
N VAL A 31 -11.86 32.46 10.63
CA VAL A 31 -12.50 31.14 10.64
C VAL A 31 -11.88 30.29 9.54
N LEU A 32 -11.10 29.27 9.92
CA LEU A 32 -10.55 28.26 9.02
C LEU A 32 -11.60 27.23 8.60
N ALA A 33 -12.46 26.83 9.54
CA ALA A 33 -13.59 25.96 9.26
C ALA A 33 -14.75 26.27 10.20
N ALA A 34 -15.98 26.05 9.75
CA ALA A 34 -17.16 26.12 10.60
C ALA A 34 -18.18 25.07 10.15
N GLY A 35 -18.87 24.48 11.12
CA GLY A 35 -19.81 23.39 10.87
C GLY A 35 -20.72 23.14 12.05
N GLY A 36 -21.58 22.15 11.90
CA GLY A 36 -22.58 21.84 12.90
C GLY A 36 -23.65 20.91 12.37
N ARG A 37 -24.66 20.68 13.20
CA ARG A 37 -25.85 19.90 12.85
C ARG A 37 -26.91 20.83 12.26
N TYR A 38 -27.40 20.54 11.06
CA TYR A 38 -28.23 21.43 10.25
C TYR A 38 -29.58 20.82 9.80
N ASP A 39 -30.13 19.91 10.61
CA ASP A 39 -31.42 19.24 10.36
C ASP A 39 -32.53 20.21 9.90
N ARG A 40 -32.63 21.37 10.56
CA ARG A 40 -33.64 22.40 10.25
C ARG A 40 -33.56 22.90 8.80
N LEU A 41 -32.36 23.04 8.25
CA LEU A 41 -32.18 23.49 6.86
C LEU A 41 -32.74 22.46 5.87
N ILE A 42 -32.65 21.17 6.19
CA ILE A 42 -33.23 20.08 5.38
C ILE A 42 -34.75 20.08 5.51
N ASP A 43 -35.28 20.27 6.73
CA ASP A 43 -36.72 20.39 6.95
C ASP A 43 -37.36 21.59 6.24
N GLU A 44 -36.65 22.72 6.12
CA GLU A 44 -37.13 23.90 5.40
C GLU A 44 -37.17 23.71 3.88
N HIS A 45 -36.30 22.88 3.30
CA HIS A 45 -36.19 22.64 1.86
C HIS A 45 -36.89 21.34 1.38
N ARG A 46 -37.61 20.64 2.26
CA ARG A 46 -38.26 19.36 1.92
C ARG A 46 -39.47 19.55 0.98
N PRO A 47 -39.67 18.67 -0.01
CA PRO A 47 -40.91 18.65 -0.81
C PRO A 47 -42.13 18.39 0.08
N LYS A 48 -43.21 19.16 -0.11
CA LYS A 48 -44.49 19.01 0.63
C LYS A 48 -45.38 17.88 0.07
N VAL A 49 -44.78 16.74 -0.29
CA VAL A 49 -45.52 15.59 -0.84
C VAL A 49 -45.94 14.67 0.30
N ASN A 50 -47.19 14.19 0.28
CA ASN A 50 -47.77 13.36 1.35
C ASN A 50 -47.16 11.94 1.39
N GLY A 51 -46.00 11.82 2.01
CA GLY A 51 -45.37 10.56 2.40
C GLY A 51 -44.75 10.67 3.79
N ARG A 52 -44.69 9.57 4.55
CA ARG A 52 -44.01 9.52 5.85
C ARG A 52 -42.49 9.63 5.69
N PHE A 53 -41.98 10.86 5.62
CA PHE A 53 -40.55 11.11 5.66
C PHE A 53 -40.02 10.89 7.08
N THR A 54 -39.16 9.89 7.26
CA THR A 54 -38.37 9.72 8.48
C THR A 54 -37.30 10.82 8.52
N GLY A 55 -37.43 11.76 9.45
CA GLY A 55 -36.62 13.00 9.48
C GLY A 55 -35.12 12.76 9.29
N CYS A 56 -34.56 13.42 8.26
CA CYS A 56 -33.15 13.34 7.92
C CYS A 56 -32.35 14.25 8.86
N ARG A 57 -31.35 13.66 9.54
CA ARG A 57 -30.42 14.38 10.42
C ARG A 57 -29.08 14.49 9.73
N ALA A 58 -28.48 15.68 9.74
CA ALA A 58 -27.24 15.92 9.02
C ALA A 58 -26.27 16.79 9.82
N VAL A 59 -24.99 16.45 9.70
CA VAL A 59 -23.87 17.17 10.29
C VAL A 59 -22.77 17.31 9.23
N GLY A 60 -22.10 18.44 9.23
CA GLY A 60 -21.08 18.75 8.24
C GLY A 60 -20.40 20.07 8.54
N PHE A 61 -19.39 20.42 7.74
CA PHE A 61 -18.61 21.63 7.91
C PHE A 61 -18.09 22.16 6.58
N LYS A 62 -17.88 23.47 6.53
CA LYS A 62 -17.17 24.17 5.47
C LYS A 62 -15.72 24.38 5.91
N LEU A 63 -14.77 24.03 5.04
CA LEU A 63 -13.35 24.38 5.16
C LEU A 63 -13.04 25.57 4.25
N GLY A 64 -12.35 26.58 4.77
CA GLY A 64 -11.89 27.76 4.03
C GLY A 64 -10.66 27.44 3.17
N TRP A 65 -10.85 26.65 2.12
CA TRP A 65 -9.77 26.11 1.28
C TRP A 65 -8.84 27.18 0.73
N ASP A 66 -9.38 28.30 0.21
CA ASP A 66 -8.57 29.40 -0.37
C ASP A 66 -7.63 30.04 0.65
N SER A 67 -8.05 30.13 1.91
CA SER A 67 -7.23 30.64 3.01
C SER A 67 -6.11 29.66 3.38
N LEU A 68 -6.40 28.35 3.34
CA LEU A 68 -5.42 27.29 3.55
C LEU A 68 -4.38 27.27 2.42
N VAL A 69 -4.81 27.31 1.15
CA VAL A 69 -3.91 27.39 -0.01
C VAL A 69 -3.05 28.66 0.03
N SER A 70 -3.67 29.82 0.29
CA SER A 70 -2.93 31.09 0.42
C SER A 70 -1.91 31.07 1.55
N SER A 71 -2.24 30.43 2.67
CA SER A 71 -1.31 30.25 3.79
C SER A 71 -0.18 29.28 3.45
N MET A 72 -0.46 28.21 2.70
CA MET A 72 0.53 27.23 2.25
C MET A 72 1.51 27.84 1.23
N VAL A 73 1.03 28.63 0.28
CA VAL A 73 1.89 29.35 -0.68
C VAL A 73 2.79 30.37 0.02
N LYS A 74 2.29 31.07 1.05
CA LYS A 74 3.12 31.95 1.89
C LYS A 74 4.16 31.16 2.69
N TYR A 75 3.74 30.06 3.32
CA TYR A 75 4.64 29.18 4.06
C TYR A 75 5.79 28.65 3.18
N GLN A 76 5.51 28.21 1.94
CA GLN A 76 6.54 27.82 0.98
C GLN A 76 7.50 28.98 0.64
N LYS A 77 6.97 30.18 0.40
CA LYS A 77 7.77 31.39 0.08
C LYS A 77 8.57 31.95 1.26
N ASP A 78 8.22 31.62 2.49
CA ASP A 78 8.92 32.08 3.69
C ASP A 78 9.87 31.00 4.24
N ALA A 79 9.59 29.71 4.02
CA ALA A 79 10.51 28.61 4.29
C ALA A 79 11.82 28.76 3.50
N THR A 80 11.76 29.18 2.23
CA THR A 80 12.93 29.50 1.42
C THR A 80 13.70 30.74 1.90
N LYS A 81 13.05 31.66 2.62
CA LYS A 81 13.71 32.86 3.20
C LYS A 81 14.41 32.58 4.52
N THR A 82 13.88 31.67 5.34
CA THR A 82 14.51 31.30 6.62
C THR A 82 15.79 30.48 6.45
N ALA A 83 16.06 29.97 5.26
CA ALA A 83 17.30 29.26 4.91
C ALA A 83 18.52 30.19 4.74
N TYR A 84 18.32 31.48 4.39
CA TYR A 84 19.40 32.43 4.06
C TYR A 84 20.50 32.64 5.12
N LEU A 85 20.37 32.10 6.33
CA LEU A 85 21.42 32.11 7.36
C LEU A 85 22.37 30.89 7.30
N LYS A 86 22.18 29.94 6.37
CA LYS A 86 23.05 28.78 6.14
C LYS A 86 23.43 28.60 4.67
N LYS A 87 24.07 29.64 4.11
CA LYS A 87 24.60 29.65 2.75
C LYS A 87 25.68 28.58 2.51
N SER A 88 25.26 27.36 2.19
CA SER A 88 26.07 26.29 1.62
C SER A 88 25.59 25.98 0.19
N VAL A 89 26.50 25.48 -0.65
CA VAL A 89 26.35 25.43 -2.12
C VAL A 89 25.18 24.53 -2.60
N ASP A 90 24.63 23.68 -1.74
CA ASP A 90 23.49 22.80 -2.03
C ASP A 90 22.13 23.53 -2.19
N GLU A 91 22.04 24.84 -1.89
CA GLU A 91 20.74 25.50 -1.73
C GLU A 91 19.98 25.78 -3.05
N GLU A 92 20.64 25.93 -4.20
CA GLU A 92 19.95 26.27 -5.48
C GLU A 92 19.00 25.16 -5.97
N TRP A 93 19.22 23.93 -5.53
CA TRP A 93 18.38 22.76 -5.85
C TRP A 93 17.61 22.20 -4.65
N SER A 94 17.63 22.89 -3.49
CA SER A 94 16.78 22.59 -2.33
C SER A 94 15.32 23.00 -2.54
N LEU A 95 14.75 22.53 -3.64
CA LEU A 95 13.35 22.65 -4.03
C LEU A 95 12.50 21.93 -2.99
N GLY A 96 11.81 22.68 -2.13
CA GLY A 96 11.09 22.11 -0.98
C GLY A 96 10.04 21.03 -1.34
N PRO A 97 9.60 20.21 -0.35
CA PRO A 97 8.85 18.95 -0.51
C PRO A 97 7.47 18.99 -1.21
N TRP A 98 7.12 20.12 -1.82
CA TRP A 98 5.83 20.39 -2.45
C TRP A 98 5.98 20.83 -3.91
N ASN A 99 7.13 20.57 -4.52
CA ASN A 99 7.36 20.82 -5.93
C ASN A 99 6.60 19.79 -6.77
N ALA A 100 5.67 20.23 -7.62
CA ALA A 100 4.96 19.36 -8.53
C ALA A 100 5.92 18.90 -9.65
N ARG A 101 6.58 17.76 -9.43
CA ARG A 101 7.40 17.07 -10.43
C ARG A 101 6.49 16.30 -11.39
N ARG A 102 6.81 16.32 -12.69
CA ARG A 102 6.07 15.57 -13.72
C ARG A 102 6.25 14.06 -13.54
N CYS A 103 7.51 13.62 -13.46
CA CYS A 103 7.89 12.29 -13.01
C CYS A 103 9.23 12.34 -12.25
N ASP A 104 9.69 11.22 -11.69
CA ASP A 104 10.94 11.16 -10.94
C ASP A 104 12.16 11.01 -11.87
N VAL A 105 12.03 10.27 -12.97
CA VAL A 105 13.14 9.81 -13.83
C VAL A 105 12.91 10.09 -15.31
N LEU A 106 13.82 10.85 -15.94
CA LEU A 106 13.83 11.06 -17.39
C LEU A 106 14.79 10.07 -18.07
N VAL A 107 14.32 9.23 -18.98
CA VAL A 107 15.16 8.27 -19.74
C VAL A 107 15.51 8.89 -21.10
N ALA A 108 16.81 9.01 -21.38
CA ALA A 108 17.33 9.68 -22.57
C ALA A 108 18.45 8.89 -23.26
N ALA A 109 18.67 9.17 -24.54
CA ALA A 109 19.81 8.69 -25.32
C ALA A 109 20.05 9.67 -26.47
N PHE A 110 21.31 9.81 -26.91
CA PHE A 110 21.66 10.66 -28.07
C PHE A 110 21.47 9.94 -29.41
N ASP A 111 21.20 8.64 -29.41
CA ASP A 111 20.74 7.89 -30.58
C ASP A 111 19.21 7.69 -30.50
N PRO A 112 18.43 8.31 -31.43
CA PRO A 112 16.99 8.13 -31.56
C PRO A 112 16.52 6.67 -31.65
N SER A 113 17.33 5.77 -32.21
CA SER A 113 17.01 4.34 -32.40
C SER A 113 17.17 3.54 -31.11
N VAL A 114 18.23 3.82 -30.33
CA VAL A 114 18.44 3.28 -28.98
C VAL A 114 17.34 3.77 -28.03
N LEU A 115 16.94 5.03 -28.14
CA LEU A 115 15.86 5.60 -27.32
C LEU A 115 14.52 4.90 -27.56
N ARG A 116 14.18 4.66 -28.83
CA ARG A 116 12.93 3.99 -29.26
C ARG A 116 12.91 2.47 -29.00
N SER A 117 14.05 1.86 -28.69
CA SER A 117 14.16 0.41 -28.46
C SER A 117 14.50 0.08 -27.00
N ILE A 118 15.69 0.41 -26.55
CA ILE A 118 16.17 0.17 -25.18
C ILE A 118 15.50 1.15 -24.21
N GLY A 119 15.37 2.44 -24.57
CA GLY A 119 14.74 3.44 -23.71
C GLY A 119 13.28 3.14 -23.37
N VAL A 120 12.49 2.71 -24.36
CA VAL A 120 11.10 2.27 -24.15
C VAL A 120 11.02 1.08 -23.18
N ARG A 121 11.93 0.10 -23.29
CA ARG A 121 12.01 -1.03 -22.35
C ARG A 121 12.35 -0.57 -20.92
N ILE A 122 13.35 0.31 -20.77
CA ILE A 122 13.73 0.83 -19.44
C ILE A 122 12.57 1.59 -18.79
N VAL A 123 11.83 2.41 -19.55
CA VAL A 123 10.63 3.11 -19.04
C VAL A 123 9.54 2.11 -18.60
N ALA A 124 9.29 1.07 -19.41
CA ALA A 124 8.32 0.02 -19.05
C ALA A 124 8.75 -0.75 -17.78
N ASP A 125 10.04 -1.08 -17.63
CA ASP A 125 10.58 -1.74 -16.45
C ASP A 125 10.49 -0.84 -15.21
N LEU A 126 10.73 0.48 -15.34
CA LEU A 126 10.56 1.45 -14.26
C LEU A 126 9.09 1.54 -13.79
N TRP A 127 8.14 1.62 -14.73
CA TRP A 127 6.71 1.64 -14.43
C TRP A 127 6.24 0.35 -13.76
N ALA A 128 6.69 -0.82 -14.23
CA ALA A 128 6.39 -2.11 -13.61
C ALA A 128 6.88 -2.20 -12.14
N HIS A 129 7.91 -1.43 -11.79
CA HIS A 129 8.47 -1.33 -10.44
C HIS A 129 7.93 -0.16 -9.61
N ASN A 130 6.88 0.53 -10.08
CA ASN A 130 6.25 1.72 -9.50
C ASN A 130 7.18 2.94 -9.36
N ILE A 131 8.15 3.10 -10.28
CA ILE A 131 8.98 4.30 -10.39
C ILE A 131 8.40 5.20 -11.48
N SER A 132 8.11 6.46 -11.14
CA SER A 132 7.55 7.42 -12.09
C SER A 132 8.64 7.86 -13.08
N ALA A 133 8.47 7.52 -14.36
CA ALA A 133 9.46 7.79 -15.40
C ALA A 133 8.81 8.25 -16.70
N GLU A 134 9.56 8.97 -17.55
CA GLU A 134 9.18 9.27 -18.93
C GLU A 134 10.36 9.18 -19.89
N LEU A 135 10.05 9.11 -21.18
CA LEU A 135 11.03 9.09 -22.27
C LEU A 135 11.30 10.52 -22.74
N ALA A 136 12.57 10.87 -22.94
CA ALA A 136 12.97 12.15 -23.48
C ALA A 136 12.59 12.32 -24.97
N SER A 137 12.46 13.58 -25.39
CA SER A 137 12.56 13.99 -26.79
C SER A 137 13.97 13.71 -27.34
N ASP A 138 14.07 13.56 -28.66
CA ASP A 138 15.37 13.44 -29.34
C ASP A 138 16.22 14.70 -29.07
N ALA A 139 17.39 14.52 -28.44
CA ALA A 139 18.35 15.57 -28.12
C ALA A 139 19.76 15.16 -28.54
N LYS A 140 20.60 16.13 -28.91
CA LYS A 140 21.98 15.91 -29.40
C LYS A 140 23.04 16.11 -28.33
N SER A 141 22.70 16.81 -27.25
CA SER A 141 23.60 17.02 -26.11
C SER A 141 22.87 16.98 -24.78
N MET A 142 23.63 16.80 -23.69
CA MET A 142 23.10 16.81 -22.33
C MET A 142 22.59 18.20 -21.93
N ASP A 143 23.20 19.27 -22.46
CA ASP A 143 22.83 20.65 -22.15
C ASP A 143 21.53 21.06 -22.85
N GLU A 144 21.32 20.60 -24.09
CA GLU A 144 20.05 20.74 -24.82
C GLU A 144 18.91 20.02 -24.07
N LEU A 145 19.17 18.79 -23.60
CA LEU A 145 18.22 18.01 -22.81
C LEU A 145 17.86 18.71 -21.48
N ILE A 146 18.85 19.20 -20.73
CA ILE A 146 18.64 19.91 -19.46
C ILE A 146 17.90 21.24 -19.69
N ALA A 147 18.19 21.95 -20.78
CA ALA A 147 17.48 23.18 -21.13
C ALA A 147 16.01 22.92 -21.48
N HIS A 148 15.72 21.88 -22.28
CA HIS A 148 14.38 21.50 -22.67
C HIS A 148 13.51 21.06 -21.47
N TYR A 149 14.07 20.26 -20.55
CA TYR A 149 13.34 19.70 -19.40
C TYR A 149 13.52 20.50 -18.10
N ARG A 150 13.96 21.76 -18.18
CA ARG A 150 14.24 22.62 -17.02
C ARG A 150 13.01 22.86 -16.14
N GLU A 151 11.82 22.93 -16.74
CA GLU A 151 10.58 23.21 -16.02
C GLU A 151 9.91 21.96 -15.41
N ASP A 152 10.12 20.77 -16.00
CA ASP A 152 9.48 19.51 -15.57
C ASP A 152 10.08 18.91 -14.28
N LYS A 153 11.30 19.34 -13.91
CA LYS A 153 11.94 19.10 -12.60
C LYS A 153 12.09 17.62 -12.20
N HIS A 154 12.42 16.80 -13.20
CA HIS A 154 12.94 15.44 -13.02
C HIS A 154 14.02 15.38 -11.93
N SER A 155 14.06 14.30 -11.15
CA SER A 155 15.04 14.13 -10.05
C SER A 155 16.30 13.41 -10.52
N TRP A 156 16.17 12.48 -11.47
CA TRP A 156 17.29 11.81 -12.13
C TRP A 156 17.09 11.78 -13.65
N VAL A 157 18.19 11.85 -14.39
CA VAL A 157 18.23 11.61 -15.85
C VAL A 157 19.07 10.35 -16.10
N VAL A 158 18.47 9.34 -16.72
CA VAL A 158 19.13 8.07 -17.09
C VAL A 158 19.51 8.15 -18.56
N LEU A 159 20.80 8.35 -18.83
CA LEU A 159 21.36 8.42 -20.17
C LEU A 159 21.89 7.03 -20.60
N ILE A 160 21.37 6.51 -21.72
CA ILE A 160 21.81 5.23 -22.29
C ILE A 160 23.07 5.46 -23.14
N LYS A 161 24.12 4.65 -22.92
CA LYS A 161 25.38 4.72 -23.67
C LYS A 161 25.30 3.94 -24.99
N HIS A 162 25.98 4.46 -26.02
CA HIS A 162 25.92 3.94 -27.40
C HIS A 162 26.76 2.68 -27.65
N ASP A 163 27.76 2.37 -26.81
CA ASP A 163 28.63 1.19 -26.97
C ASP A 163 28.60 0.31 -25.71
N THR A 164 27.79 -0.73 -25.79
CA THR A 164 27.49 -1.66 -24.69
C THR A 164 27.69 -3.11 -25.15
N SER A 165 28.69 -3.30 -26.01
CA SER A 165 29.17 -4.58 -26.55
C SER A 165 29.70 -5.58 -25.49
N SER A 166 29.68 -5.23 -24.20
CA SER A 166 30.05 -6.12 -23.09
C SER A 166 29.08 -6.01 -21.92
N THR A 167 28.53 -7.15 -21.48
CA THR A 167 27.62 -7.29 -20.32
C THR A 167 28.27 -6.95 -18.97
N VAL A 168 29.57 -6.67 -18.95
CA VAL A 168 30.36 -6.42 -17.74
C VAL A 168 30.45 -4.92 -17.42
N ARG A 169 30.31 -4.02 -18.41
CA ARG A 169 30.45 -2.57 -18.23
C ARG A 169 29.10 -1.89 -17.93
N PRO A 170 29.08 -0.77 -17.17
CA PRO A 170 27.87 0.01 -16.94
C PRO A 170 27.42 0.71 -18.23
N ASP A 171 26.25 0.30 -18.71
CA ASP A 171 25.58 0.73 -19.93
C ASP A 171 24.73 2.01 -19.76
N LEU A 172 24.43 2.37 -18.51
CA LEU A 172 23.66 3.57 -18.17
C LEU A 172 24.52 4.57 -17.39
N LYS A 173 24.21 5.85 -17.57
CA LYS A 173 24.74 6.96 -16.80
C LYS A 173 23.58 7.71 -16.15
N VAL A 174 23.46 7.61 -14.83
CA VAL A 174 22.40 8.26 -14.05
C VAL A 174 22.93 9.57 -13.48
N ARG A 175 22.39 10.70 -13.95
CA ARG A 175 22.66 12.04 -13.40
C ARG A 175 21.58 12.39 -12.37
N SER A 176 21.98 12.72 -11.14
CA SER A 176 21.09 13.44 -10.21
C SER A 176 20.98 14.90 -10.66
N THR A 177 19.77 15.39 -10.90
CA THR A 177 19.55 16.81 -11.25
C THR A 177 19.69 17.72 -10.03
N ILE A 178 19.57 17.16 -8.83
CA ILE A 178 19.59 17.88 -7.55
C ILE A 178 21.02 17.96 -7.00
N LEU A 179 21.82 16.91 -7.17
CA LEU A 179 23.21 16.86 -6.68
C LEU A 179 24.24 17.19 -7.77
N GLY A 180 23.83 17.25 -9.04
CA GLY A 180 24.74 17.36 -10.19
C GLY A 180 25.66 16.16 -10.38
N THR A 181 25.50 15.09 -9.58
CA THR A 181 26.37 13.92 -9.58
C THR A 181 26.01 12.96 -10.71
N ASP A 182 27.04 12.48 -11.40
CA ASP A 182 26.95 11.47 -12.44
C ASP A 182 27.41 10.11 -11.88
N THR A 183 26.57 9.08 -11.98
CA THR A 183 26.89 7.70 -11.55
C THR A 183 26.66 6.73 -12.69
N ASP A 184 27.66 5.91 -12.98
CA ASP A 184 27.58 4.85 -13.98
C ASP A 184 26.96 3.58 -13.36
N VAL A 185 25.89 3.09 -13.96
CA VAL A 185 25.04 2.00 -13.42
C VAL A 185 24.76 0.98 -14.53
N ARG A 186 24.58 -0.30 -14.18
CA ARG A 186 24.12 -1.32 -15.12
C ARG A 186 22.59 -1.35 -15.24
N SER A 187 22.03 -1.67 -16.41
CA SER A 187 20.58 -1.84 -16.58
C SER A 187 19.95 -2.81 -15.59
N SER A 188 20.65 -3.90 -15.22
CA SER A 188 20.21 -4.86 -14.19
C SER A 188 20.17 -4.29 -12.77
N GLU A 189 20.96 -3.26 -12.49
CA GLU A 189 21.14 -2.65 -11.17
C GLU A 189 20.36 -1.32 -11.03
N LEU A 190 19.82 -0.78 -12.13
CA LEU A 190 19.11 0.50 -12.19
C LEU A 190 17.94 0.60 -11.19
N ILE A 191 17.09 -0.43 -11.13
CA ILE A 191 15.92 -0.45 -10.25
C ILE A 191 16.34 -0.45 -8.77
N SER A 192 17.38 -1.20 -8.41
CA SER A 192 17.94 -1.21 -7.06
C SER A 192 18.57 0.14 -6.69
N TYR A 193 19.36 0.72 -7.59
CA TYR A 193 20.00 2.02 -7.40
C TYR A 193 18.98 3.14 -7.18
N LEU A 194 18.01 3.29 -8.10
CA LEU A 194 16.98 4.32 -8.00
C LEU A 194 16.11 4.18 -6.75
N ARG A 195 15.89 2.96 -6.24
CA ARG A 195 15.14 2.74 -4.98
C ARG A 195 15.88 3.23 -3.74
N VAL A 196 17.20 3.17 -3.72
CA VAL A 196 18.02 3.76 -2.65
C VAL A 196 17.99 5.28 -2.75
N GLU A 197 18.25 5.81 -3.94
CA GLU A 197 18.23 7.25 -4.23
C GLU A 197 16.86 7.91 -3.92
N LEU A 198 15.75 7.27 -4.31
CA LEU A 198 14.39 7.70 -3.97
C LEU A 198 14.15 7.73 -2.45
N ARG A 199 14.58 6.69 -1.74
CA ARG A 199 14.44 6.60 -0.27
C ARG A 199 15.25 7.69 0.44
N ASP A 200 16.47 7.94 -0.02
CA ASP A 200 17.35 8.97 0.52
C ASP A 200 16.83 10.38 0.20
N ARG A 201 16.30 10.62 -1.00
CA ARG A 201 15.60 11.87 -1.33
C ARG A 201 14.39 12.08 -0.43
N ASP A 202 13.52 11.09 -0.30
CA ASP A 202 12.32 11.19 0.53
C ASP A 202 12.66 11.43 2.02
N HIS A 203 13.82 10.92 2.49
CA HIS A 203 14.38 11.23 3.80
C HIS A 203 14.85 12.70 3.91
N ARG A 204 15.60 13.20 2.90
CA ARG A 204 16.13 14.58 2.85
C ARG A 204 15.05 15.63 2.68
N GLU A 205 14.10 15.41 1.77
CA GLU A 205 12.96 16.31 1.54
C GLU A 205 11.96 16.29 2.72
N GLY A 206 12.14 15.40 3.70
CA GLY A 206 11.28 15.33 4.89
C GLY A 206 9.88 14.81 4.56
N ILE A 207 9.71 14.01 3.51
CA ILE A 207 8.44 13.40 3.08
C ILE A 207 8.09 12.22 4.01
N ARG A 208 8.01 12.49 5.32
CA ARG A 208 7.30 11.66 6.30
C ARG A 208 5.78 11.84 6.21
N SER A 209 5.29 12.56 5.19
CA SER A 209 3.87 12.92 5.04
C SER A 209 3.36 12.85 3.59
N ARG A 210 3.83 11.88 2.78
CA ARG A 210 2.90 11.20 1.87
C ARG A 210 1.91 10.41 2.73
N ARG A 211 0.87 11.10 3.21
CA ARG A 211 -0.23 10.47 3.94
C ARG A 211 -0.87 9.43 3.01
N PRO A 212 -1.25 8.24 3.50
CA PRO A 212 -2.13 7.37 2.74
C PRO A 212 -3.43 8.11 2.42
N LEU A 213 -3.96 7.90 1.22
CA LEU A 213 -5.26 8.39 0.78
C LEU A 213 -6.33 8.08 1.84
N LEU A 214 -6.83 9.14 2.50
CA LEU A 214 -7.90 9.16 3.52
C LEU A 214 -8.28 7.79 4.11
N GLN A 215 -7.35 7.18 4.84
CA GLN A 215 -7.62 5.90 5.48
C GLN A 215 -8.59 6.10 6.64
N ARG A 216 -9.81 5.57 6.46
CA ARG A 216 -10.92 5.57 7.42
C ARG A 216 -10.42 5.13 8.81
N GLN A 217 -10.59 5.99 9.83
CA GLN A 217 -10.13 5.69 11.18
C GLN A 217 -10.85 4.47 11.77
N GLN A 218 -10.08 3.42 12.06
CA GLN A 218 -10.27 2.53 13.21
C GLN A 218 -8.90 2.31 13.87
N SER A 219 -8.83 2.63 15.17
CA SER A 219 -7.79 2.32 16.18
C SER A 219 -6.40 1.84 15.72
N GLN A 220 -5.40 2.69 15.99
CA GLN A 220 -3.94 2.40 15.96
C GLN A 220 -3.47 1.46 17.12
N PRO A 221 -2.19 0.97 17.17
CA PRO A 221 -0.96 1.48 16.52
C PRO A 221 -0.09 0.36 15.85
N ASP A 222 1.18 0.50 15.42
CA ASP A 222 2.10 1.67 15.39
C ASP A 222 2.80 1.87 13.99
N PRO A 223 4.14 1.85 13.72
CA PRO A 223 4.69 2.62 12.60
C PRO A 223 5.03 1.80 11.34
N SER A 224 4.76 2.36 10.17
CA SER A 224 5.10 1.78 8.87
C SER A 224 6.38 2.36 8.28
N HIS A 225 7.50 1.64 8.44
CA HIS A 225 8.60 1.75 7.48
C HIS A 225 8.28 0.90 6.24
N GLY A 226 8.41 1.49 5.04
CA GLY A 226 8.15 0.85 3.75
C GLY A 226 9.25 -0.12 3.29
N GLU A 227 9.68 -1.01 4.17
CA GLU A 227 10.18 -2.31 3.72
C GLU A 227 8.98 -3.17 3.35
N ARG A 228 9.17 -4.22 2.56
CA ARG A 228 8.15 -5.26 2.41
C ARG A 228 7.75 -5.66 3.83
N LYS A 229 6.49 -5.44 4.25
CA LYS A 229 6.03 -5.94 5.55
C LYS A 229 6.32 -7.42 5.52
N SER A 230 7.31 -7.85 6.32
CA SER A 230 7.53 -9.27 6.50
C SER A 230 6.22 -9.84 7.02
N ASN A 231 5.73 -10.91 6.39
CA ASN A 231 4.50 -11.60 6.79
C ASN A 231 4.65 -12.31 8.17
N VAL A 232 5.72 -12.01 8.90
CA VAL A 232 6.21 -12.70 10.09
C VAL A 232 6.32 -11.70 11.23
N ASP A 233 5.30 -11.67 12.09
CA ASP A 233 5.34 -10.98 13.37
C ASP A 233 6.13 -11.82 14.40
N VAL A 234 7.22 -11.26 14.92
CA VAL A 234 8.12 -11.97 15.85
C VAL A 234 7.86 -11.51 17.29
N LEU A 235 7.23 -12.39 18.07
CA LEU A 235 7.09 -12.27 19.52
C LEU A 235 8.23 -13.02 20.24
N LEU A 236 8.93 -12.34 21.15
CA LEU A 236 9.99 -12.94 21.97
C LEU A 236 9.56 -12.96 23.44
N SER A 237 9.77 -14.10 24.11
CA SER A 237 9.50 -14.22 25.55
C SER A 237 10.50 -13.41 26.37
N GLN A 238 9.99 -12.64 27.35
CA GLN A 238 10.80 -11.73 28.18
C GLN A 238 11.79 -12.46 29.12
N TYR A 239 11.67 -13.78 29.28
CA TYR A 239 12.38 -14.53 30.33
C TYR A 239 13.77 -15.07 29.94
N ARG A 240 14.33 -14.74 28.76
CA ARG A 240 15.71 -15.10 28.40
C ARG A 240 16.46 -13.96 27.71
N SER A 241 17.53 -13.50 28.36
CA SER A 241 18.37 -12.35 28.01
C SER A 241 19.29 -12.53 26.79
N LYS A 242 19.03 -13.50 25.90
CA LYS A 242 19.78 -13.63 24.65
C LYS A 242 19.22 -12.64 23.62
N LYS A 243 20.05 -11.68 23.20
CA LYS A 243 19.80 -10.80 22.06
C LYS A 243 19.63 -11.67 20.79
N SER A 244 18.39 -12.02 20.46
CA SER A 244 18.09 -12.82 19.27
C SER A 244 18.02 -11.92 18.05
N ASN A 245 18.69 -12.28 16.96
CA ASN A 245 18.67 -11.52 15.72
C ASN A 245 17.29 -11.66 15.06
N LYS A 246 16.42 -10.67 15.29
CA LYS A 246 15.06 -10.62 14.71
C LYS A 246 15.06 -10.82 13.18
N TRP A 247 16.11 -10.35 12.50
CA TRP A 247 16.32 -10.57 11.06
C TRP A 247 16.39 -12.07 10.71
N ASN A 248 17.31 -12.82 11.32
CA ASN A 248 17.49 -14.25 11.06
C ASN A 248 16.21 -15.06 11.40
N VAL A 249 15.44 -14.63 12.40
CA VAL A 249 14.13 -15.25 12.71
C VAL A 249 13.12 -15.00 11.61
N VAL A 250 13.06 -13.78 11.06
CA VAL A 250 12.21 -13.43 9.92
C VAL A 250 12.61 -14.21 8.67
N GLU A 251 13.90 -14.24 8.34
CA GLU A 251 14.45 -14.92 7.17
C GLU A 251 14.19 -16.44 7.22
N ALA A 252 14.51 -17.09 8.34
CA ALA A 252 14.26 -18.52 8.53
C ALA A 252 12.76 -18.87 8.52
N ALA A 253 11.89 -17.98 9.02
CA ALA A 253 10.44 -18.17 8.96
C ALA A 253 9.91 -18.04 7.53
N GLN A 254 10.38 -17.05 6.76
CA GLN A 254 10.02 -16.87 5.35
C GLN A 254 10.49 -18.05 4.49
N GLN A 255 11.73 -18.52 4.69
CA GLN A 255 12.28 -19.68 4.00
C GLN A 255 11.43 -20.93 4.27
N ARG A 256 11.22 -21.29 5.56
CA ARG A 256 10.42 -22.47 5.94
C ARG A 256 8.97 -22.39 5.46
N TRP A 257 8.39 -21.19 5.42
CA TRP A 257 7.05 -20.98 4.88
C TRP A 257 7.00 -21.19 3.36
N SER A 258 8.02 -20.75 2.61
CA SER A 258 8.15 -21.04 1.18
C SER A 258 8.30 -22.54 0.92
N GLU A 259 9.24 -23.20 1.62
CA GLU A 259 9.44 -24.66 1.55
C GLU A 259 8.13 -25.42 1.86
N ARG A 260 7.33 -24.92 2.81
CA ARG A 260 6.03 -25.50 3.14
C ARG A 260 4.99 -25.29 2.04
N ILE A 261 4.90 -24.09 1.45
CA ILE A 261 4.01 -23.81 0.30
C ILE A 261 4.39 -24.65 -0.91
N ASP A 262 5.70 -24.84 -1.16
CA ASP A 262 6.16 -25.67 -2.26
C ASP A 262 5.73 -27.14 -2.05
N ALA A 263 5.88 -27.69 -0.84
CA ALA A 263 5.34 -29.01 -0.49
C ALA A 263 3.79 -29.09 -0.53
N TRP A 264 3.08 -27.97 -0.36
CA TRP A 264 1.61 -27.93 -0.48
C TRP A 264 1.12 -28.11 -1.92
N LYS A 265 1.98 -27.93 -2.94
CA LYS A 265 1.61 -28.14 -4.36
C LYS A 265 1.35 -29.61 -4.68
N ASP A 266 2.04 -30.51 -3.98
CA ASP A 266 1.93 -31.97 -4.15
C ASP A 266 0.91 -32.60 -3.18
N ALA A 267 0.19 -31.79 -2.40
CA ALA A 267 -0.84 -32.27 -1.47
C ALA A 267 -2.04 -32.87 -2.22
N PRO A 268 -2.63 -33.99 -1.75
CA PRO A 268 -3.79 -34.60 -2.40
C PRO A 268 -5.01 -33.68 -2.33
N ILE A 269 -5.72 -33.56 -3.46
CA ILE A 269 -6.93 -32.73 -3.59
C ILE A 269 -8.16 -33.62 -3.75
N LEU A 270 -9.12 -33.50 -2.82
CA LEU A 270 -10.42 -34.14 -2.87
C LEU A 270 -11.48 -33.15 -3.37
N ALA A 271 -11.94 -33.32 -4.60
CA ALA A 271 -13.05 -32.54 -5.14
C ALA A 271 -14.40 -33.10 -4.65
N VAL A 272 -15.23 -32.25 -4.03
CA VAL A 272 -16.54 -32.61 -3.48
C VAL A 272 -17.64 -31.63 -3.90
N GLU A 273 -18.90 -32.07 -3.83
CA GLU A 273 -20.08 -31.21 -3.89
C GLU A 273 -20.81 -31.26 -2.55
N THR A 274 -20.84 -30.14 -1.84
CA THR A 274 -21.63 -29.98 -0.62
C THR A 274 -21.87 -28.48 -0.33
N ARG A 275 -22.48 -28.16 0.80
CA ARG A 275 -22.63 -26.79 1.30
C ARG A 275 -21.36 -26.37 2.04
N ASP A 276 -20.92 -25.11 1.87
CA ASP A 276 -19.67 -24.63 2.49
C ASP A 276 -19.71 -24.75 4.02
N GLU A 277 -20.88 -24.55 4.65
CA GLU A 277 -21.11 -24.80 6.09
C GLU A 277 -20.79 -26.26 6.51
N VAL A 278 -21.05 -27.24 5.64
CA VAL A 278 -20.74 -28.65 5.90
C VAL A 278 -19.24 -28.92 5.72
N LEU A 279 -18.56 -28.18 4.84
CA LEU A 279 -17.10 -28.22 4.74
C LEU A 279 -16.42 -27.57 5.95
N ASP A 280 -16.95 -26.46 6.48
CA ASP A 280 -16.51 -25.90 7.75
C ASP A 280 -16.62 -26.94 8.89
N LEU A 281 -17.76 -27.65 8.97
CA LEU A 281 -17.93 -28.74 9.94
C LEU A 281 -16.95 -29.90 9.71
N VAL A 282 -16.67 -30.28 8.45
CA VAL A 282 -15.66 -31.31 8.13
C VAL A 282 -14.27 -30.86 8.56
N ARG A 283 -13.88 -29.60 8.33
CA ARG A 283 -12.57 -29.04 8.75
C ARG A 283 -12.32 -29.20 10.24
N ASP A 284 -13.37 -29.08 11.05
CA ASP A 284 -13.27 -29.16 12.51
C ASP A 284 -13.34 -30.61 13.05
N THR A 285 -13.44 -31.63 12.17
CA THR A 285 -13.32 -33.06 12.54
C THR A 285 -11.87 -33.53 12.68
N ARG A 286 -11.71 -34.75 13.20
CA ARG A 286 -10.42 -35.46 13.30
C ARG A 286 -10.60 -36.90 12.86
N LEU A 287 -9.64 -37.47 12.14
CA LEU A 287 -9.68 -38.89 11.76
C LEU A 287 -9.42 -39.79 12.97
N SER A 288 -8.74 -39.29 14.01
CA SER A 288 -8.58 -40.01 15.29
C SER A 288 -9.84 -40.02 16.16
N ASP A 289 -10.74 -39.03 16.03
CA ASP A 289 -12.01 -38.95 16.77
C ASP A 289 -13.20 -39.42 15.89
N PRO A 290 -13.60 -40.70 15.96
CA PRO A 290 -14.75 -41.19 15.19
C PRO A 290 -16.08 -40.52 15.61
N ASP A 291 -16.17 -39.92 16.80
CA ASP A 291 -17.37 -39.20 17.23
C ASP A 291 -17.48 -37.83 16.58
N SER A 292 -16.37 -37.20 16.18
CA SER A 292 -16.40 -35.95 15.41
C SER A 292 -17.07 -36.16 14.05
N TRP A 293 -16.65 -37.20 13.32
CA TRP A 293 -17.26 -37.59 12.06
C TRP A 293 -18.71 -38.07 12.22
N ARG A 294 -19.03 -38.82 13.28
CA ARG A 294 -20.43 -39.22 13.56
C ARG A 294 -21.35 -38.00 13.75
N ARG A 295 -20.88 -36.95 14.46
CA ARG A 295 -21.63 -35.70 14.64
C ARG A 295 -21.91 -35.00 13.31
N VAL A 296 -20.92 -34.85 12.43
CA VAL A 296 -21.08 -34.18 11.12
C VAL A 296 -21.97 -34.98 10.15
N VAL A 297 -21.85 -36.31 10.15
CA VAL A 297 -22.75 -37.18 9.37
C VAL A 297 -24.19 -37.10 9.90
N GLN A 298 -24.40 -36.93 11.20
CA GLN A 298 -25.75 -36.79 11.76
C GLN A 298 -26.39 -35.42 11.48
N SER A 299 -25.60 -34.34 11.37
CA SER A 299 -26.11 -32.98 11.10
C SER A 299 -26.61 -32.75 9.67
N VAL A 300 -26.30 -33.63 8.71
CA VAL A 300 -26.81 -33.53 7.33
C VAL A 300 -28.06 -34.41 7.08
N PRO A 301 -28.92 -34.04 6.10
CA PRO A 301 -30.05 -34.85 5.66
C PRO A 301 -29.65 -36.28 5.29
N LEU A 302 -30.56 -37.24 5.45
CA LEU A 302 -30.28 -38.67 5.26
C LEU A 302 -29.66 -39.00 3.88
N ALA A 303 -30.07 -38.28 2.83
CA ALA A 303 -29.54 -38.44 1.47
C ALA A 303 -28.05 -38.02 1.33
N GLU A 304 -27.59 -37.05 2.12
CA GLU A 304 -26.20 -36.56 2.09
C GLU A 304 -25.25 -37.42 2.94
N ARG A 305 -25.78 -38.27 3.84
CA ARG A 305 -24.97 -39.06 4.79
C ARG A 305 -24.07 -40.10 4.12
N GLN A 306 -24.58 -40.77 3.08
CA GLN A 306 -23.79 -41.75 2.33
C GLN A 306 -22.61 -41.06 1.61
N TYR A 307 -22.84 -39.86 1.09
CA TYR A 307 -21.82 -39.05 0.42
C TYR A 307 -20.71 -38.61 1.39
N LEU A 308 -21.07 -38.08 2.57
CA LEU A 308 -20.08 -37.76 3.60
C LEU A 308 -19.31 -39.01 4.10
N GLY A 309 -19.93 -40.19 4.10
CA GLY A 309 -19.24 -41.46 4.35
C GLY A 309 -18.14 -41.75 3.32
N GLN A 310 -18.38 -41.46 2.03
CA GLN A 310 -17.38 -41.60 0.98
C GLN A 310 -16.24 -40.58 1.12
N VAL A 311 -16.57 -39.33 1.48
CA VAL A 311 -15.57 -38.27 1.77
C VAL A 311 -14.65 -38.70 2.92
N HIS A 312 -15.21 -39.20 4.03
CA HIS A 312 -14.44 -39.71 5.16
C HIS A 312 -13.50 -40.86 4.77
N GLU A 313 -13.98 -41.80 3.96
CA GLU A 313 -13.17 -42.95 3.55
C GLU A 313 -12.03 -42.57 2.59
N LEU A 314 -12.25 -41.59 1.70
CA LEU A 314 -11.19 -41.04 0.85
C LEU A 314 -10.13 -40.28 1.66
N LEU A 315 -10.53 -39.53 2.69
CA LEU A 315 -9.59 -38.88 3.61
C LEU A 315 -8.78 -39.92 4.42
N ARG A 316 -9.40 -41.03 4.85
CA ARG A 316 -8.66 -42.15 5.46
C ARG A 316 -7.65 -42.77 4.52
N LYS A 317 -8.00 -42.96 3.24
CA LYS A 317 -7.08 -43.47 2.22
C LYS A 317 -5.88 -42.54 1.98
N TYR A 318 -6.06 -41.22 2.09
CA TYR A 318 -4.93 -40.29 2.10
C TYR A 318 -4.11 -40.39 3.38
N ALA A 319 -4.75 -40.58 4.54
CA ALA A 319 -4.06 -40.75 5.81
C ALA A 319 -3.24 -42.05 5.91
N THR A 320 -3.63 -43.14 5.23
CA THR A 320 -2.79 -44.34 5.11
C THR A 320 -1.61 -44.11 4.18
N ARG A 321 -1.85 -43.54 2.99
CA ARG A 321 -0.79 -43.13 2.04
C ARG A 321 0.26 -42.23 2.70
N TRP A 322 -0.15 -41.25 3.51
CA TRP A 322 0.77 -40.40 4.27
C TRP A 322 1.71 -41.23 5.17
N ARG A 323 1.18 -42.21 5.91
CA ARG A 323 1.97 -43.03 6.85
C ARG A 323 2.90 -44.03 6.16
N GLU A 324 2.55 -44.49 4.96
CA GLU A 324 3.22 -45.58 4.25
C GLU A 324 4.19 -45.09 3.17
N GLU A 325 3.87 -43.98 2.49
CA GLU A 325 4.60 -43.47 1.31
C GLU A 325 5.36 -42.14 1.58
N ASP A 326 5.50 -41.72 2.84
CA ASP A 326 6.06 -40.41 3.28
C ASP A 326 5.43 -39.21 2.55
N ALA A 327 4.14 -39.34 2.21
CA ALA A 327 3.42 -38.33 1.44
C ALA A 327 3.07 -37.09 2.30
N MET A 328 2.31 -36.16 1.75
CA MET A 328 1.92 -34.97 2.48
C MET A 328 0.86 -35.26 3.57
N ARG A 329 1.05 -34.69 4.76
CA ARG A 329 0.14 -34.83 5.93
C ARG A 329 -1.16 -34.05 5.77
N GLU A 330 -1.15 -32.93 5.05
CA GLU A 330 -2.34 -32.14 4.75
C GLU A 330 -2.96 -32.53 3.42
N ALA A 331 -4.29 -32.59 3.36
CA ALA A 331 -5.08 -32.70 2.14
C ALA A 331 -5.87 -31.41 1.88
N CYS A 332 -6.12 -31.08 0.62
CA CYS A 332 -7.07 -30.03 0.25
C CYS A 332 -8.43 -30.68 -0.03
N VAL A 333 -9.53 -30.15 0.52
CA VAL A 333 -10.88 -30.51 0.11
C VAL A 333 -11.52 -29.31 -0.59
N TYR A 334 -11.87 -29.50 -1.86
CA TYR A 334 -12.29 -28.46 -2.79
C TYR A 334 -13.77 -28.63 -3.17
N ASN A 335 -14.58 -27.60 -2.93
CA ASN A 335 -15.95 -27.53 -3.39
C ASN A 335 -16.00 -27.09 -4.86
N PHE A 336 -16.20 -28.03 -5.78
CA PHE A 336 -16.21 -27.70 -7.21
C PHE A 336 -17.42 -26.89 -7.67
N ARG A 337 -18.41 -26.65 -6.79
CA ARG A 337 -19.60 -25.84 -7.06
C ARG A 337 -19.46 -24.38 -6.63
N THR A 338 -18.77 -24.11 -5.53
CA THR A 338 -18.61 -22.75 -4.96
C THR A 338 -17.18 -22.19 -5.13
N GLY A 339 -16.20 -23.06 -5.40
CA GLY A 339 -14.78 -22.71 -5.40
C GLY A 339 -14.15 -22.69 -3.99
N TYR A 340 -14.90 -23.06 -2.95
CA TYR A 340 -14.43 -23.04 -1.56
C TYR A 340 -13.41 -24.15 -1.29
N CYS A 341 -12.34 -23.84 -0.55
CA CYS A 341 -11.28 -24.80 -0.18
C CYS A 341 -11.09 -24.85 1.33
N ILE A 342 -10.94 -26.05 1.88
CA ILE A 342 -10.41 -26.26 3.23
C ILE A 342 -9.13 -27.09 3.18
N PHE A 343 -8.22 -26.82 4.10
CA PHE A 343 -7.09 -27.71 4.39
C PHE A 343 -7.46 -28.64 5.54
N TYR A 344 -7.23 -29.93 5.37
CA TYR A 344 -7.58 -30.98 6.32
C TYR A 344 -6.32 -31.72 6.77
N ASP A 345 -6.10 -31.82 8.07
CA ASP A 345 -4.94 -32.51 8.66
C ASP A 345 -5.23 -34.02 8.80
N LEU A 346 -4.53 -34.85 8.03
CA LEU A 346 -4.71 -36.31 8.02
C LEU A 346 -4.09 -37.00 9.26
N GLY A 347 -3.32 -36.26 10.06
CA GLY A 347 -2.61 -36.74 11.25
C GLY A 347 -3.28 -36.41 12.59
N LEU A 348 -4.48 -35.81 12.59
CA LEU A 348 -5.23 -35.45 13.80
C LEU A 348 -6.45 -36.33 14.12
#